data_AF-A0A957WQP7-F1
#
_entry.id   AF-A0A957WQP7-F1
#
_cell.length_a   1.000
_cell.length_b   1.000
_cell.length_c   1.000
_cell.angle_alpha   90.00
_cell.angle_beta   90.00
_cell.angle_gamma   90.00
#
_symmetry.space_group_name_H-M   'P 1'
#
loop_
_entity.id
_entity.type
_entity.pdbx_description
1 polymer ?
#
loop_
_entity_poly.entity_id
_entity_poly.type
_entity_poly.pdbx_seq_one_letter_code
_entity_poly.pdbx_strand_id
1 'polypeptide(L)'
;MVLKKLLIAGTNSGVGKTTITMGLIAALRRRGLRVQPFKAGPDYIDPTYHTLAAGRPCRNIDTWMVPPQRALALFYKAAHPADLALIEGVMGVFDGFSYDSEDGSSAQIAKLVNAPVLLVLDVGKMARSVGALVTGYTNYDPALPLAGFILNRCGSEGHYQGLKQAIGQVTSLPVLGWLPKETGLHIPERHLGLVPTDERGELTDFINHTADLLERYFDLDGIEAACSIETDPPAGQPIINEALNGTGTATAFDHPAGAPRPVIAVARDAAFSFYYEDNLDLLREAGADIAFFSPLAADALPAAAAGLYLGGGFPEMHAAQLAANTPLLASIRRAAAADMPIYAECGGFMTLTEAIIDLDGQTHRMAGLVPGLTRMESRLRSLGYRVVESPTGNFLLPPGRTARGHEFHWSSWQTDSDCPAWQIQPRRGAAAPHPDGYAAGNLVASYVHLHFAHEPALALNFVRACRAWLEGAINENEIDVKPVDRR
;
A
#
# COMPACT_ATOMS: atom_id res chain seq x y z
N MET A 1 -11.50 -18.84 16.92
CA MET A 1 -11.92 -19.02 15.51
C MET A 1 -10.64 -19.28 14.74
N VAL A 2 -10.53 -20.40 14.00
CA VAL A 2 -9.32 -20.73 13.25
C VAL A 2 -9.29 -19.87 11.99
N LEU A 3 -8.31 -18.97 11.88
CA LEU A 3 -8.10 -18.17 10.68
C LEU A 3 -7.28 -18.99 9.68
N LYS A 4 -7.89 -19.37 8.54
CA LYS A 4 -7.16 -19.99 7.43
C LYS A 4 -6.26 -18.96 6.76
N LYS A 5 -5.05 -19.37 6.41
CA LYS A 5 -4.02 -18.50 5.82
C LYS A 5 -3.25 -19.24 4.75
N LEU A 6 -2.82 -18.52 3.72
CA LEU A 6 -1.94 -19.06 2.68
C LEU A 6 -1.07 -17.95 2.10
N LEU A 7 0.20 -18.24 1.87
CA LEU A 7 1.11 -17.36 1.16
C LEU A 7 1.51 -17.99 -0.18
N ILE A 8 1.33 -17.23 -1.26
CA ILE A 8 1.80 -17.58 -2.60
C ILE A 8 3.15 -16.89 -2.82
N ALA A 9 4.24 -17.66 -2.77
CA ALA A 9 5.59 -17.18 -3.02
C ALA A 9 6.09 -17.61 -4.41
N GLY A 10 7.27 -17.14 -4.81
CA GLY A 10 7.88 -17.52 -6.08
C GLY A 10 9.37 -17.76 -5.91
N THR A 11 9.99 -18.44 -6.87
CA THR A 11 11.44 -18.60 -6.88
C THR A 11 12.18 -17.30 -7.20
N ASN A 12 11.53 -16.41 -7.98
CA ASN A 12 12.04 -15.11 -8.39
C ASN A 12 10.90 -14.17 -8.83
N SER A 13 11.23 -12.92 -9.12
CA SER A 13 10.30 -11.97 -9.76
C SER A 13 9.88 -12.46 -11.16
N GLY A 14 8.63 -12.22 -11.55
CA GLY A 14 8.12 -12.54 -12.90
C GLY A 14 7.69 -14.00 -13.13
N VAL A 15 7.69 -14.86 -12.11
CA VAL A 15 7.21 -16.26 -12.22
C VAL A 15 5.68 -16.41 -12.28
N GLY A 16 4.92 -15.30 -12.19
CA GLY A 16 3.46 -15.29 -12.31
C GLY A 16 2.67 -15.33 -11.00
N LYS A 17 3.29 -14.98 -9.85
CA LYS A 17 2.63 -14.91 -8.53
C LYS A 17 1.33 -14.11 -8.58
N THR A 18 1.38 -12.87 -9.09
CA THR A 18 0.22 -11.96 -9.14
C THR A 18 -0.98 -12.56 -9.85
N THR A 19 -0.77 -13.14 -11.04
CA THR A 19 -1.83 -13.79 -11.82
C THR A 19 -2.43 -14.98 -11.07
N ILE A 20 -1.58 -15.82 -10.49
CA ILE A 20 -2.01 -17.00 -9.73
C ILE A 20 -2.78 -16.58 -8.47
N THR A 21 -2.25 -15.63 -7.70
CA THR A 21 -2.91 -15.13 -6.48
C THR A 21 -4.25 -14.49 -6.81
N MET A 22 -4.29 -13.57 -7.78
CA MET A 22 -5.52 -12.90 -8.22
C MET A 22 -6.59 -13.92 -8.64
N GLY A 23 -6.22 -14.90 -9.45
CA GLY A 23 -7.16 -15.93 -9.89
C GLY A 23 -7.58 -16.89 -8.78
N LEU A 24 -6.70 -17.22 -7.83
CA LEU A 24 -7.07 -17.98 -6.63
C LEU A 24 -8.05 -17.21 -5.75
N ILE A 25 -7.86 -15.89 -5.55
CA ILE A 25 -8.82 -15.04 -4.83
C ILE A 25 -10.19 -15.15 -5.48
N ALA A 26 -10.26 -14.96 -6.80
CA ALA A 26 -11.51 -14.99 -7.54
C ALA A 26 -12.18 -16.38 -7.52
N ALA A 27 -11.43 -17.46 -7.75
CA ALA A 27 -11.94 -18.83 -7.71
C ALA A 27 -12.47 -19.19 -6.30
N LEU A 28 -11.74 -18.87 -5.24
CA LEU A 28 -12.17 -19.16 -3.86
C LEU A 28 -13.39 -18.32 -3.45
N ARG A 29 -13.53 -17.10 -3.97
CA ARG A 29 -14.76 -16.31 -3.80
C ARG A 29 -15.96 -16.93 -4.51
N ARG A 30 -15.78 -17.51 -5.71
CA ARG A 30 -16.85 -18.25 -6.40
C ARG A 30 -17.30 -19.48 -5.61
N ARG A 31 -16.42 -20.06 -4.78
CA ARG A 31 -16.76 -21.10 -3.81
C ARG A 31 -17.45 -20.57 -2.53
N GLY A 32 -17.71 -19.27 -2.44
CA GLY A 32 -18.43 -18.64 -1.32
C GLY A 32 -17.56 -18.18 -0.17
N LEU A 33 -16.22 -18.24 -0.28
CA LEU A 33 -15.32 -17.78 0.77
C LEU A 33 -15.12 -16.26 0.74
N ARG A 34 -15.12 -15.64 1.91
CA ARG A 34 -14.65 -14.26 2.09
C ARG A 34 -13.13 -14.28 2.16
N VAL A 35 -12.45 -13.90 1.08
CA VAL A 35 -10.99 -13.84 1.03
C VAL A 35 -10.52 -12.43 1.41
N GLN A 36 -9.60 -12.31 2.37
CA GLN A 36 -8.85 -11.08 2.66
C GLN A 36 -7.50 -11.14 1.94
N PRO A 37 -7.31 -10.34 0.88
CA PRO A 37 -6.03 -10.29 0.19
C PRO A 37 -5.00 -9.44 0.95
N PHE A 38 -3.75 -9.88 0.86
CA PHE A 38 -2.57 -9.17 1.31
C PHE A 38 -1.49 -9.20 0.23
N LYS A 39 -0.66 -8.17 0.19
CA LYS A 39 0.55 -8.09 -0.63
C LYS A 39 1.75 -7.87 0.29
N ALA A 40 2.73 -8.76 0.22
CA ALA A 40 4.02 -8.52 0.86
C ALA A 40 4.76 -7.36 0.17
N GLY A 41 5.38 -6.50 0.97
CA GLY A 41 6.17 -5.37 0.50
C GLY A 41 5.36 -4.06 0.29
N PRO A 42 6.01 -2.99 -0.20
CA PRO A 42 5.45 -1.64 -0.30
C PRO A 42 4.73 -1.36 -1.63
N ASP A 43 4.29 -2.40 -2.33
CA ASP A 43 3.69 -2.26 -3.67
C ASP A 43 2.26 -1.71 -3.62
N TYR A 44 1.86 -0.96 -4.64
CA TYR A 44 0.49 -0.42 -4.81
C TYR A 44 -0.22 -0.95 -6.06
N ILE A 45 0.52 -1.54 -6.99
CA ILE A 45 -0.02 -1.97 -8.28
C ILE A 45 -0.72 -3.33 -8.11
N ASP A 46 -0.02 -4.35 -7.61
CA ASP A 46 -0.59 -5.68 -7.43
C ASP A 46 -1.82 -5.67 -6.48
N PRO A 47 -1.85 -4.89 -5.37
CA PRO A 47 -3.04 -4.72 -4.53
C PRO A 47 -4.31 -4.29 -5.27
N THR A 48 -4.19 -3.54 -6.38
CA THR A 48 -5.36 -3.10 -7.15
C THR A 48 -6.08 -4.29 -7.78
N TYR A 49 -5.33 -5.21 -8.39
CA TYR A 49 -5.88 -6.46 -8.95
C TYR A 49 -6.52 -7.33 -7.88
N HIS A 50 -5.84 -7.48 -6.74
CA HIS A 50 -6.36 -8.30 -5.63
C HIS A 50 -7.58 -7.69 -4.98
N THR A 51 -7.64 -6.36 -4.89
CA THR A 51 -8.81 -5.63 -4.38
C THR A 51 -10.03 -5.89 -5.25
N LEU A 52 -9.87 -5.79 -6.57
CA LEU A 52 -10.94 -6.07 -7.52
C LEU A 52 -11.37 -7.54 -7.46
N ALA A 53 -10.41 -8.47 -7.50
CA ALA A 53 -10.68 -9.90 -7.40
C ALA A 53 -11.36 -10.28 -6.08
N ALA A 54 -11.02 -9.62 -4.96
CA ALA A 54 -11.57 -9.90 -3.64
C ALA A 54 -12.87 -9.14 -3.32
N GLY A 55 -13.17 -8.06 -4.04
CA GLY A 55 -14.27 -7.15 -3.73
C GLY A 55 -14.09 -6.44 -2.38
N ARG A 56 -12.85 -6.37 -1.88
CA ARG A 56 -12.48 -5.70 -0.63
C ARG A 56 -11.02 -5.28 -0.68
N PRO A 57 -10.60 -4.25 0.08
CA PRO A 57 -9.24 -3.71 -0.01
C PRO A 57 -8.17 -4.75 0.28
N CYS A 58 -7.18 -4.85 -0.61
CA CYS A 58 -5.92 -5.53 -0.35
C CYS A 58 -5.03 -4.68 0.54
N ARG A 59 -4.36 -5.33 1.50
CA ARG A 59 -3.47 -4.66 2.45
C ARG A 59 -2.02 -5.04 2.23
N ASN A 60 -1.12 -4.13 2.55
CA ASN A 60 0.30 -4.40 2.53
C ASN A 60 0.73 -5.07 3.84
N ILE A 61 1.68 -5.98 3.76
CA ILE A 61 2.39 -6.51 4.93
C ILE A 61 3.89 -6.38 4.68
N ASP A 62 4.53 -5.54 5.48
CA ASP A 62 5.93 -5.16 5.29
C ASP A 62 6.61 -4.97 6.64
N THR A 63 7.48 -5.91 6.98
CA THR A 63 8.20 -5.93 8.26
C THR A 63 9.39 -4.97 8.30
N TRP A 64 9.77 -4.39 7.16
CA TRP A 64 10.79 -3.34 7.12
C TRP A 64 10.16 -1.98 7.46
N MET A 65 9.03 -1.64 6.84
CA MET A 65 8.31 -0.41 7.12
C MET A 65 7.59 -0.47 8.46
N VAL A 66 7.06 -1.63 8.84
CA VAL A 66 6.27 -1.79 10.06
C VAL A 66 6.96 -2.78 11.00
N PRO A 67 7.16 -2.44 12.30
CA PRO A 67 7.71 -3.38 13.26
C PRO A 67 6.91 -4.71 13.28
N PRO A 68 7.57 -5.88 13.34
CA PRO A 68 6.91 -7.18 13.17
C PRO A 68 5.68 -7.41 14.05
N GLN A 69 5.71 -6.93 15.30
CA GLN A 69 4.59 -7.06 16.24
C GLN A 69 3.35 -6.30 15.77
N ARG A 70 3.53 -5.10 15.20
CA ARG A 70 2.43 -4.31 14.65
C ARG A 70 1.96 -4.83 13.30
N ALA A 71 2.88 -5.30 12.45
CA ALA A 71 2.53 -5.97 11.20
C ALA A 71 1.63 -7.20 11.47
N LEU A 72 1.97 -7.99 12.49
CA LEU A 72 1.17 -9.13 12.93
C LEU A 72 -0.21 -8.69 13.45
N ALA A 73 -0.28 -7.64 14.26
CA ALA A 73 -1.55 -7.11 14.77
C ALA A 73 -2.46 -6.60 13.65
N LEU A 74 -1.92 -5.83 12.69
CA LEU A 74 -2.65 -5.34 11.51
C LEU A 74 -3.17 -6.50 10.65
N PHE A 75 -2.32 -7.50 10.42
CA PHE A 75 -2.70 -8.71 9.67
C PHE A 75 -3.92 -9.39 10.29
N TYR A 76 -3.87 -9.72 11.59
CA TYR A 76 -4.98 -10.41 12.24
C TYR A 76 -6.23 -9.55 12.35
N LYS A 77 -6.10 -8.24 12.60
CA LYS A 77 -7.22 -7.30 12.61
C LYS A 77 -7.96 -7.31 11.27
N ALA A 78 -7.22 -7.25 10.17
CA ALA A 78 -7.79 -7.24 8.82
C ALA A 78 -8.33 -8.60 8.39
N ALA A 79 -7.71 -9.69 8.84
CA ALA A 79 -8.08 -11.05 8.46
C ALA A 79 -9.25 -11.62 9.28
N HIS A 80 -9.48 -11.15 10.50
CA HIS A 80 -10.56 -11.62 11.38
C HIS A 80 -11.98 -11.66 10.74
N PRO A 81 -12.42 -10.68 9.95
CA PRO A 81 -13.74 -10.74 9.29
C PRO A 81 -13.79 -11.62 8.03
N ALA A 82 -12.72 -12.36 7.70
CA ALA A 82 -12.59 -13.19 6.51
C ALA A 82 -12.53 -14.69 6.85
N ASP A 83 -12.83 -15.53 5.87
CA ASP A 83 -12.73 -16.99 5.99
C ASP A 83 -11.32 -17.49 5.65
N LEU A 84 -10.59 -16.73 4.83
CA LEU A 84 -9.23 -17.01 4.40
C LEU A 84 -8.45 -15.70 4.19
N ALA A 85 -7.23 -15.64 4.73
CA ALA A 85 -6.24 -14.62 4.35
C ALA A 85 -5.30 -15.19 3.29
N LEU A 86 -5.23 -14.53 2.13
CA LEU A 86 -4.34 -14.92 1.03
C LEU A 86 -3.29 -13.83 0.80
N ILE A 87 -2.01 -14.20 0.93
CA ILE A 87 -0.88 -13.29 0.85
C ILE A 87 -0.11 -13.55 -0.45
N GLU A 88 0.03 -12.55 -1.31
CA GLU A 88 1.04 -12.62 -2.38
C GLU A 88 2.42 -12.19 -1.85
N GLY A 89 3.42 -13.05 -2.03
CA GLY A 89 4.81 -12.73 -1.73
C GLY A 89 5.41 -11.61 -2.60
N VAL A 90 6.55 -11.10 -2.18
CA VAL A 90 7.41 -10.17 -2.93
C VAL A 90 8.62 -10.92 -3.48
N MET A 91 9.12 -10.51 -4.65
CA MET A 91 10.35 -11.05 -5.27
C MET A 91 10.43 -12.59 -5.26
N GLY A 92 11.60 -13.19 -5.03
CA GLY A 92 11.73 -14.58 -4.62
C GLY A 92 11.43 -14.76 -3.13
N VAL A 93 11.08 -15.98 -2.71
CA VAL A 93 10.60 -16.25 -1.34
C VAL A 93 11.55 -15.77 -0.24
N PHE A 94 12.86 -15.88 -0.47
CA PHE A 94 13.91 -15.47 0.46
C PHE A 94 14.45 -14.06 0.21
N ASP A 95 14.00 -13.39 -0.85
CA ASP A 95 14.49 -12.07 -1.22
C ASP A 95 13.73 -11.01 -0.41
N GLY A 96 14.46 -10.13 0.27
CA GLY A 96 13.91 -9.03 1.07
C GLY A 96 14.67 -7.72 0.86
N PHE A 97 14.70 -6.89 1.90
CA PHE A 97 15.40 -5.61 1.91
C PHE A 97 16.92 -5.77 1.77
N SER A 98 17.50 -6.80 2.39
CA SER A 98 18.94 -7.02 2.45
C SER A 98 19.33 -8.39 1.90
N TYR A 99 20.60 -8.56 1.57
CA TYR A 99 21.20 -9.83 1.14
C TYR A 99 21.69 -10.69 2.32
N ASP A 100 21.86 -10.08 3.50
CA ASP A 100 22.40 -10.71 4.72
C ASP A 100 21.35 -10.97 5.80
N SER A 101 20.08 -10.58 5.57
CA SER A 101 18.96 -10.83 6.48
C SER A 101 17.68 -11.18 5.72
N GLU A 102 16.73 -11.78 6.43
CA GLU A 102 15.40 -12.11 5.89
C GLU A 102 14.40 -10.95 5.96
N ASP A 103 14.84 -9.75 6.36
CA ASP A 103 13.96 -8.62 6.63
C ASP A 103 13.19 -8.19 5.38
N GLY A 104 11.87 -8.11 5.49
CA GLY A 104 10.98 -7.76 4.38
C GLY A 104 10.79 -8.87 3.33
N SER A 105 11.33 -10.07 3.56
CA SER A 105 11.15 -11.21 2.65
C SER A 105 9.78 -11.89 2.85
N SER A 106 9.33 -12.58 1.80
CA SER A 106 8.11 -13.41 1.88
C SER A 106 8.25 -14.54 2.91
N ALA A 107 9.46 -15.09 3.08
CA ALA A 107 9.77 -16.13 4.05
C ALA A 107 9.60 -15.63 5.49
N GLN A 108 10.11 -14.44 5.81
CA GLN A 108 9.92 -13.83 7.14
C GLN A 108 8.44 -13.59 7.41
N ILE A 109 7.68 -13.09 6.43
CA ILE A 109 6.24 -12.86 6.57
C ILE A 109 5.50 -14.18 6.81
N ALA A 110 5.80 -15.23 6.03
CA ALA A 110 5.19 -16.55 6.20
C ALA A 110 5.41 -17.09 7.63
N LYS A 111 6.63 -16.99 8.16
CA LYS A 111 6.97 -17.40 9.52
C LYS A 111 6.28 -16.53 10.57
N LEU A 112 6.26 -15.21 10.37
CA LEU A 112 5.64 -14.25 11.29
C LEU A 112 4.15 -14.53 11.50
N VAL A 113 3.40 -14.77 10.43
CA VAL A 113 1.95 -15.04 10.51
C VAL A 113 1.61 -16.53 10.58
N ASN A 114 2.63 -17.39 10.56
CA ASN A 114 2.50 -18.85 10.46
C ASN A 114 1.59 -19.28 9.29
N ALA A 115 1.83 -18.73 8.10
CA ALA A 115 1.09 -19.05 6.89
C ALA A 115 1.82 -20.13 6.06
N PRO A 116 1.16 -21.24 5.72
CA PRO A 116 1.71 -22.21 4.79
C PRO A 116 2.00 -21.57 3.43
N VAL A 117 3.08 -22.01 2.79
CA VAL A 117 3.59 -21.42 1.55
C VAL A 117 3.38 -22.37 0.37
N LEU A 118 2.77 -21.88 -0.70
CA LEU A 118 2.86 -22.50 -2.02
C LEU A 118 3.89 -21.75 -2.86
N LEU A 119 4.92 -22.46 -3.29
CA LEU A 119 6.00 -21.88 -4.09
C LEU A 119 5.70 -22.03 -5.58
N VAL A 120 5.64 -20.91 -6.28
CA VAL A 120 5.45 -20.84 -7.73
C VAL A 120 6.79 -20.98 -8.44
N LEU A 121 6.88 -21.93 -9.36
CA LEU A 121 8.04 -22.17 -10.21
C LEU A 121 7.70 -21.85 -11.67
N ASP A 122 8.56 -21.10 -12.36
CA ASP A 122 8.55 -21.07 -13.82
C ASP A 122 9.27 -22.32 -14.36
N VAL A 123 8.49 -23.23 -14.95
CA VAL A 123 9.01 -24.51 -15.46
C VAL A 123 9.07 -24.56 -16.98
N GLY A 124 8.85 -23.45 -17.68
CA GLY A 124 8.65 -23.47 -19.14
C GLY A 124 9.83 -24.01 -19.95
N LYS A 125 11.03 -24.05 -19.38
CA LYS A 125 12.25 -24.61 -19.99
C LYS A 125 12.92 -25.65 -19.09
N MET A 126 12.17 -26.28 -18.20
CA MET A 126 12.69 -27.27 -17.26
C MET A 126 12.25 -28.69 -17.62
N ALA A 127 12.96 -29.67 -17.08
CA ALA A 127 12.55 -31.07 -17.04
C ALA A 127 13.03 -31.62 -15.69
N ARG A 128 13.92 -32.63 -15.66
CA ARG A 128 14.47 -33.20 -14.42
C ARG A 128 15.12 -32.16 -13.48
N SER A 129 15.65 -31.05 -14.00
CA SER A 129 16.26 -29.98 -13.19
C SER A 129 15.30 -29.35 -12.17
N VAL A 130 13.98 -29.47 -12.35
CA VAL A 130 13.01 -29.02 -11.35
C VAL A 130 13.22 -29.71 -10.00
N GLY A 131 13.65 -30.99 -10.01
CA GLY A 131 13.94 -31.72 -8.79
C GLY A 131 15.08 -31.10 -8.00
N ALA A 132 16.17 -30.68 -8.67
CA ALA A 132 17.29 -30.01 -8.01
C ALA A 132 16.87 -28.66 -7.40
N LEU A 133 16.05 -27.89 -8.13
CA LEU A 133 15.53 -26.62 -7.65
C LEU A 133 14.65 -26.81 -6.41
N VAL A 134 13.71 -27.75 -6.46
CA VAL A 134 12.82 -28.09 -5.35
C VAL A 134 13.60 -28.60 -4.14
N THR A 135 14.60 -29.46 -4.33
CA THR A 135 15.50 -29.90 -3.25
C THR A 135 16.18 -28.70 -2.58
N GLY A 136 16.65 -27.73 -3.36
CA GLY A 136 17.23 -26.50 -2.85
C GLY A 136 16.26 -25.73 -1.95
N TYR A 137 15.08 -25.36 -2.48
CA TYR A 137 14.09 -24.58 -1.72
C TYR A 137 13.52 -25.31 -0.51
N THR A 138 13.36 -26.64 -0.58
CA THR A 138 12.84 -27.45 0.53
C THR A 138 13.84 -27.51 1.69
N ASN A 139 15.14 -27.52 1.40
CA ASN A 139 16.18 -27.72 2.41
C ASN A 139 16.87 -26.43 2.87
N TYR A 140 16.67 -25.31 2.17
CA TYR A 140 17.41 -24.06 2.43
C TYR A 140 17.05 -23.42 3.78
N ASP A 141 15.75 -23.29 4.08
CA ASP A 141 15.24 -22.81 5.37
C ASP A 141 14.17 -23.78 5.91
N PRO A 142 14.55 -24.72 6.80
CA PRO A 142 13.62 -25.69 7.36
C PRO A 142 12.50 -25.09 8.22
N ALA A 143 12.62 -23.82 8.64
CA ALA A 143 11.58 -23.14 9.41
C ALA A 143 10.48 -22.56 8.53
N LEU A 144 10.67 -22.47 7.21
CA LEU A 144 9.64 -22.04 6.28
C LEU A 144 8.54 -23.11 6.20
N PRO A 145 7.26 -22.79 6.49
CA PRO A 145 6.15 -23.74 6.40
C PRO A 145 5.76 -24.01 4.93
N LEU A 146 6.68 -24.58 4.15
CA LEU A 146 6.45 -24.91 2.74
C LEU A 146 5.43 -26.05 2.64
N ALA A 147 4.30 -25.76 2.00
CA ALA A 147 3.15 -26.67 1.91
C ALA A 147 3.01 -27.34 0.53
N GLY A 148 3.71 -26.85 -0.49
CA GLY A 148 3.67 -27.42 -1.83
C GLY A 148 4.14 -26.48 -2.93
N PHE A 149 3.89 -26.89 -4.17
CA PHE A 149 4.35 -26.21 -5.36
C PHE A 149 3.23 -25.92 -6.36
N ILE A 150 3.41 -24.84 -7.11
CA ILE A 150 2.60 -24.48 -8.27
C ILE A 150 3.53 -24.35 -9.47
N LEU A 151 3.19 -25.00 -10.59
CA LEU A 151 4.03 -25.03 -11.79
C LEU A 151 3.47 -24.11 -12.87
N ASN A 152 4.14 -23.00 -13.14
CA ASN A 152 3.71 -22.06 -14.16
C ASN A 152 4.44 -22.28 -15.50
N ARG A 153 3.76 -21.94 -16.60
CA ARG A 153 4.26 -22.04 -17.97
C ARG A 153 4.58 -23.46 -18.45
N CYS A 154 3.82 -24.46 -18.00
CA CYS A 154 3.97 -25.82 -18.51
C CYS A 154 3.68 -25.89 -20.01
N GLY A 155 4.52 -26.62 -20.75
CA GLY A 155 4.39 -26.72 -22.21
C GLY A 155 3.21 -27.59 -22.68
N SER A 156 2.79 -28.57 -21.87
CA SER A 156 1.68 -29.49 -22.13
C SER A 156 1.33 -30.27 -20.86
N GLU A 157 0.23 -31.02 -20.89
CA GLU A 157 -0.12 -31.97 -19.82
C GLU A 157 0.98 -33.00 -19.58
N GLY A 158 1.56 -33.57 -20.65
CA GLY A 158 2.67 -34.52 -20.53
C GLY A 158 3.91 -33.91 -19.88
N HIS A 159 4.20 -32.64 -20.17
CA HIS A 159 5.28 -31.91 -19.51
C HIS A 159 4.97 -31.73 -18.01
N TYR A 160 3.74 -31.32 -17.65
CA TYR A 160 3.30 -31.22 -16.25
C TYR A 160 3.47 -32.55 -15.50
N GLN A 161 3.00 -33.67 -16.07
CA GLN A 161 3.11 -34.99 -15.43
C GLN A 161 4.57 -35.40 -15.20
N GLY A 162 5.46 -35.17 -16.19
CA GLY A 162 6.88 -35.44 -16.05
C GLY A 162 7.55 -34.61 -14.94
N LEU A 163 7.19 -33.32 -14.83
CA LEU A 163 7.68 -32.45 -13.75
C LEU A 163 7.16 -32.91 -12.38
N LYS A 164 5.86 -33.21 -12.28
CA LYS A 164 5.24 -33.72 -11.05
C LYS A 164 5.92 -35.00 -10.56
N GLN A 165 6.22 -35.92 -11.48
CA GLN A 165 6.96 -37.15 -11.17
C GLN A 165 8.39 -36.84 -10.66
N ALA A 166 9.11 -35.93 -11.32
CA ALA A 166 10.46 -35.54 -10.91
C ALA A 166 10.48 -34.89 -9.51
N ILE A 167 9.47 -34.07 -9.19
CA ILE A 167 9.30 -33.46 -7.87
C ILE A 167 9.00 -34.52 -6.81
N GLY A 168 8.10 -35.46 -7.09
CA GLY A 168 7.74 -36.55 -6.17
C GLY A 168 8.88 -37.53 -5.85
N GLN A 169 9.98 -37.51 -6.60
CA GLN A 169 11.17 -38.31 -6.31
C GLN A 169 12.07 -37.69 -5.22
N VAL A 170 11.95 -36.38 -4.96
CA VAL A 170 12.85 -35.64 -4.08
C VAL A 170 12.16 -35.08 -2.83
N THR A 171 10.83 -34.99 -2.82
CA THR A 171 10.04 -34.51 -1.68
C THR A 171 8.64 -35.12 -1.66
N SER A 172 8.05 -35.21 -0.47
CA SER A 172 6.65 -35.61 -0.27
C SER A 172 5.66 -34.46 -0.42
N LEU A 173 6.15 -33.23 -0.56
CA LEU A 173 5.30 -32.05 -0.73
C LEU A 173 4.55 -32.09 -2.07
N PRO A 174 3.24 -31.79 -2.08
CA PRO A 174 2.40 -31.92 -3.27
C PRO A 174 2.65 -30.81 -4.29
N VAL A 175 2.31 -31.10 -5.55
CA VAL A 175 2.07 -30.10 -6.58
C VAL A 175 0.56 -29.87 -6.67
N LEU A 176 0.10 -28.69 -6.25
CA LEU A 176 -1.33 -28.39 -6.08
C LEU A 176 -1.94 -27.60 -7.24
N GLY A 177 -1.15 -27.25 -8.25
CA GLY A 177 -1.69 -26.61 -9.45
C GLY A 177 -0.63 -26.38 -10.51
N TRP A 178 -1.10 -26.14 -11.73
CA TRP A 178 -0.23 -25.76 -12.83
C TRP A 178 -0.95 -24.86 -13.82
N LEU A 179 -0.21 -24.07 -14.59
CA LEU A 179 -0.76 -23.30 -15.71
C LEU A 179 -0.02 -23.63 -17.00
N PRO A 180 -0.72 -23.80 -18.13
CA PRO A 180 -0.07 -23.92 -19.42
C PRO A 180 0.68 -22.64 -19.77
N LYS A 181 1.67 -22.72 -20.66
CA LYS A 181 2.39 -21.55 -21.17
C LYS A 181 1.47 -20.62 -21.96
N GLU A 182 0.64 -21.21 -22.80
CA GLU A 182 -0.35 -20.49 -23.60
C GLU A 182 -1.69 -20.50 -22.86
N THR A 183 -1.95 -19.43 -22.12
CA THR A 183 -3.18 -19.28 -21.32
C THR A 183 -4.22 -18.37 -22.00
N GLY A 184 -3.82 -17.64 -23.05
CA GLY A 184 -4.60 -16.51 -23.58
C GLY A 184 -4.71 -15.34 -22.59
N LEU A 185 -3.99 -15.38 -21.46
CA LEU A 185 -3.96 -14.29 -20.49
C LEU A 185 -3.01 -13.19 -20.99
N HIS A 186 -3.59 -12.14 -21.56
CA HIS A 186 -2.90 -10.89 -21.79
C HIS A 186 -3.23 -9.96 -20.62
N ILE A 187 -2.27 -9.75 -19.72
CA ILE A 187 -2.41 -8.68 -18.72
C ILE A 187 -2.53 -7.38 -19.51
N PRO A 188 -3.57 -6.55 -19.29
CA PRO A 188 -3.69 -5.26 -19.96
C PRO A 188 -2.39 -4.46 -19.83
N GLU A 189 -1.96 -3.81 -20.91
CA GLU A 189 -0.69 -3.08 -20.89
C GLU A 189 -0.67 -2.01 -19.79
N ARG A 190 0.36 -2.07 -18.95
CA ARG A 190 0.59 -1.08 -17.89
C ARG A 190 1.24 0.15 -18.52
N HIS A 191 0.51 1.26 -18.64
CA HIS A 191 1.18 2.52 -18.95
C HIS A 191 1.83 3.06 -17.66
N LEU A 192 3.16 3.03 -17.57
CA LEU A 192 3.94 3.49 -16.39
C LEU A 192 3.62 2.79 -15.05
N GLY A 193 2.97 1.63 -15.09
CA GLY A 193 2.55 0.92 -13.87
C GLY A 193 1.08 1.13 -13.49
N LEU A 194 0.33 1.94 -14.25
CA LEU A 194 -1.11 2.00 -14.12
C LEU A 194 -1.74 0.65 -14.41
N VAL A 195 -2.55 0.17 -13.48
CA VAL A 195 -3.62 -0.77 -13.78
C VAL A 195 -4.73 0.06 -14.41
N PRO A 196 -5.23 -0.28 -15.61
CA PRO A 196 -6.40 0.40 -16.15
C PRO A 196 -7.53 0.40 -15.13
N THR A 197 -8.16 1.56 -14.91
CA THR A 197 -9.46 1.59 -14.25
C THR A 197 -10.40 0.66 -15.02
N ASP A 198 -11.15 -0.20 -14.31
CA ASP A 198 -12.04 -1.19 -14.95
C ASP A 198 -13.32 -0.52 -15.50
N GLU A 199 -13.16 0.58 -16.24
CA GLU A 199 -14.26 1.38 -16.81
C GLU A 199 -15.03 0.60 -17.88
N ARG A 200 -14.40 -0.41 -18.49
CA ARG A 200 -14.94 -1.21 -19.59
C ARG A 200 -15.17 -2.68 -19.26
N GLY A 201 -14.92 -3.12 -18.02
CA GLY A 201 -15.06 -4.52 -17.60
C GLY A 201 -13.94 -5.45 -18.05
N GLU A 202 -12.96 -4.96 -18.81
CA GLU A 202 -11.84 -5.75 -19.34
C GLU A 202 -11.02 -6.41 -18.23
N LEU A 203 -10.86 -5.74 -17.09
CA LEU A 203 -10.11 -6.30 -15.97
C LEU A 203 -10.92 -7.34 -15.21
N THR A 204 -12.22 -7.11 -15.07
CA THR A 204 -13.15 -8.11 -14.53
C THR A 204 -13.18 -9.38 -15.39
N ASP A 205 -13.22 -9.24 -16.71
CA ASP A 205 -13.17 -10.38 -17.65
C ASP A 205 -11.85 -11.13 -17.54
N PHE A 206 -10.73 -10.40 -17.45
CA PHE A 206 -9.41 -10.97 -17.22
C PHE A 206 -9.35 -11.77 -15.91
N ILE A 207 -9.87 -11.24 -14.81
CA ILE A 207 -9.95 -11.92 -13.51
C ILE A 207 -10.80 -13.19 -13.63
N ASN A 208 -11.96 -13.10 -14.28
CA ASN A 208 -12.88 -14.23 -14.46
C ASN A 208 -12.26 -15.36 -15.28
N HIS A 209 -11.63 -15.03 -16.42
CA HIS A 209 -10.93 -16.00 -17.24
C HIS A 209 -9.76 -16.63 -16.50
N THR A 210 -9.04 -15.85 -15.69
CA THR A 210 -7.99 -16.38 -14.82
C THR A 210 -8.59 -17.38 -13.82
N ALA A 211 -9.69 -17.04 -13.14
CA ALA A 211 -10.36 -17.95 -12.20
C ALA A 211 -10.80 -19.27 -12.86
N ASP A 212 -11.35 -19.23 -14.08
CA ASP A 212 -11.74 -20.43 -14.85
C ASP A 212 -10.54 -21.37 -15.08
N LEU A 213 -9.37 -20.80 -15.38
CA LEU A 213 -8.14 -21.57 -15.53
C LEU A 213 -7.67 -22.20 -14.21
N LEU A 214 -7.75 -21.47 -13.09
CA LEU A 214 -7.39 -22.04 -11.79
C LEU A 214 -8.37 -23.17 -11.40
N GLU A 215 -9.68 -23.00 -11.57
CA GLU A 215 -10.67 -24.05 -11.31
C GLU A 215 -10.41 -25.32 -12.13
N ARG A 216 -9.87 -25.17 -13.35
CA ARG A 216 -9.54 -26.29 -14.23
C ARG A 216 -8.23 -27.01 -13.86
N TYR A 217 -7.19 -26.26 -13.50
CA TYR A 217 -5.83 -26.79 -13.41
C TYR A 217 -5.26 -26.88 -11.99
N PHE A 218 -5.99 -26.40 -10.98
CA PHE A 218 -5.56 -26.39 -9.58
C PHE A 218 -6.45 -27.30 -8.74
N ASP A 219 -5.82 -27.99 -7.79
CA ASP A 219 -6.49 -28.75 -6.74
C ASP A 219 -6.93 -27.79 -5.64
N LEU A 220 -8.06 -27.11 -5.86
CA LEU A 220 -8.58 -26.11 -4.91
C LEU A 220 -8.93 -26.73 -3.56
N ASP A 221 -9.37 -27.99 -3.52
CA ASP A 221 -9.64 -28.70 -2.27
C ASP A 221 -8.35 -28.96 -1.48
N GLY A 222 -7.29 -29.41 -2.17
CA GLY A 222 -5.96 -29.57 -1.57
C GLY A 222 -5.37 -28.25 -1.08
N ILE A 223 -5.59 -27.15 -1.81
CA ILE A 223 -5.17 -25.81 -1.40
C ILE A 223 -5.91 -25.38 -0.13
N GLU A 224 -7.23 -25.52 -0.08
CA GLU A 224 -8.02 -25.17 1.11
C GLU A 224 -7.64 -26.02 2.33
N ALA A 225 -7.32 -27.30 2.13
CA ALA A 225 -6.82 -28.17 3.18
C ALA A 225 -5.47 -27.70 3.74
N ALA A 226 -4.54 -27.30 2.85
CA ALA A 226 -3.23 -26.78 3.23
C ALA A 226 -3.31 -25.50 4.08
N CYS A 227 -4.38 -24.72 3.98
CA CYS A 227 -4.56 -23.45 4.70
C CYS A 227 -4.91 -23.61 6.20
N SER A 228 -5.12 -24.83 6.69
CA SER A 228 -5.78 -25.10 7.98
C SER A 228 -4.84 -25.12 9.19
N ILE A 229 -3.72 -24.38 9.14
CA ILE A 229 -2.81 -24.27 10.30
C ILE A 229 -3.49 -23.41 11.38
N GLU A 230 -3.78 -24.04 12.51
CA GLU A 230 -4.32 -23.36 13.68
C GLU A 230 -3.27 -22.40 14.26
N THR A 231 -3.65 -21.15 14.47
CA THR A 231 -2.81 -20.20 15.19
C THR A 231 -3.73 -19.27 15.95
N ASP A 232 -3.52 -19.18 17.26
CA ASP A 232 -4.26 -18.22 18.06
C ASP A 232 -3.83 -16.80 17.66
N PRO A 233 -4.78 -15.91 17.35
CA PRO A 233 -4.45 -14.51 17.15
C PRO A 233 -3.85 -13.97 18.45
N PRO A 234 -2.77 -13.17 18.41
CA PRO A 234 -2.29 -12.48 19.59
C PRO A 234 -3.41 -11.59 20.14
N ALA A 235 -3.48 -11.44 21.47
CA ALA A 235 -4.44 -10.54 22.11
C ALA A 235 -4.21 -9.11 21.58
N GLY A 236 -5.12 -8.61 20.72
CA GLY A 236 -4.96 -7.32 20.07
C GLY A 236 -5.19 -6.17 21.04
N GLN A 237 -4.20 -5.29 21.18
CA GLN A 237 -4.44 -3.93 21.68
C GLN A 237 -4.47 -2.96 20.48
N PRO A 238 -5.31 -1.92 20.51
CA PRO A 238 -5.29 -0.88 19.46
C PRO A 238 -3.90 -0.25 19.36
N ILE A 239 -3.37 -0.16 18.14
CA ILE A 239 -2.00 0.34 17.89
C ILE A 239 -1.85 1.79 18.35
N ILE A 240 -2.92 2.58 18.20
CA ILE A 240 -2.97 3.97 18.68
C ILE A 240 -2.78 4.06 20.21
N ASN A 241 -3.24 3.08 20.99
CA ASN A 241 -3.07 3.09 22.45
C ASN A 241 -1.59 2.97 22.85
N GLU A 242 -0.76 2.27 22.07
CA GLU A 242 0.69 2.21 22.31
C GLU A 242 1.34 3.59 22.16
N ALA A 243 0.95 4.36 21.13
CA ALA A 243 1.51 5.69 20.90
C ALA A 243 1.09 6.70 21.98
N LEU A 244 -0.11 6.56 22.55
CA LEU A 244 -0.54 7.37 23.70
C LEU A 244 0.31 7.08 24.95
N ASN A 245 0.64 5.81 25.20
CA ASN A 245 1.49 5.42 26.34
C ASN A 245 2.95 5.89 26.19
N GLY A 246 3.49 5.85 24.95
CA GLY A 246 4.88 6.20 24.66
C GLY A 246 5.17 7.71 24.55
N THR A 247 4.15 8.57 24.52
CA THR A 247 4.31 10.03 24.43
C THR A 247 4.35 10.72 25.80
N GLY A 248 4.25 9.97 26.90
CA GLY A 248 4.21 10.54 28.26
C GLY A 248 2.95 11.36 28.57
N THR A 249 2.12 11.64 27.55
CA THR A 249 0.79 12.19 27.69
C THR A 249 -0.18 11.04 27.97
N ALA A 250 -0.17 10.57 29.22
CA ALA A 250 -1.28 9.80 29.79
C ALA A 250 -2.49 10.73 29.99
N THR A 251 -2.96 11.32 28.90
CA THR A 251 -4.37 11.62 28.76
C THR A 251 -4.79 10.64 27.71
N ALA A 252 -5.72 9.75 28.07
CA ALA A 252 -6.59 9.14 27.07
C ALA A 252 -7.00 10.22 26.05
N PHE A 253 -7.39 9.84 24.84
CA PHE A 253 -8.28 10.74 24.12
C PHE A 253 -9.50 10.95 25.02
N ASP A 254 -9.47 11.99 25.86
CA ASP A 254 -10.63 12.68 26.39
C ASP A 254 -11.24 13.32 25.16
N HIS A 255 -11.79 12.48 24.29
CA HIS A 255 -12.88 12.90 23.46
C HIS A 255 -13.98 13.16 24.47
N PRO A 256 -14.34 14.43 24.77
CA PRO A 256 -15.54 14.66 25.53
C PRO A 256 -16.64 13.93 24.76
N ALA A 257 -17.38 13.05 25.45
CA ALA A 257 -18.45 12.31 24.83
C ALA A 257 -19.39 13.32 24.14
N GLY A 258 -19.47 13.26 22.80
CA GLY A 258 -20.29 14.16 22.00
C GLY A 258 -19.59 15.31 21.28
N ALA A 259 -18.27 15.54 21.42
CA ALA A 259 -17.58 16.47 20.53
C ALA A 259 -17.57 15.92 19.07
N PRO A 260 -17.57 16.78 18.04
CA PRO A 260 -17.48 16.32 16.65
C PRO A 260 -16.07 15.80 16.35
N ARG A 261 -15.99 14.74 15.53
CA ARG A 261 -14.72 14.22 15.03
C ARG A 261 -14.28 15.08 13.84
N PRO A 262 -12.98 15.45 13.73
CA PRO A 262 -12.51 16.14 12.55
C PRO A 262 -12.64 15.23 11.32
N VAL A 263 -13.10 15.81 10.20
CA VAL A 263 -13.20 15.10 8.94
C VAL A 263 -11.92 15.36 8.13
N ILE A 264 -11.19 14.32 7.77
CA ILE A 264 -10.06 14.42 6.85
C ILE A 264 -10.57 14.10 5.44
N ALA A 265 -10.46 15.08 4.54
CA ALA A 265 -10.72 14.90 3.13
C ALA A 265 -9.57 14.09 2.50
N VAL A 266 -9.87 12.94 1.92
CA VAL A 266 -8.87 12.06 1.29
C VAL A 266 -9.16 11.99 -0.21
N ALA A 267 -8.20 12.40 -1.05
CA ALA A 267 -8.35 12.24 -2.49
C ALA A 267 -8.44 10.75 -2.84
N ARG A 268 -9.36 10.32 -3.71
CA ARG A 268 -9.44 8.92 -4.15
C ARG A 268 -10.13 8.84 -5.51
N ASP A 269 -9.34 8.53 -6.54
CA ASP A 269 -9.79 8.22 -7.90
C ASP A 269 -8.62 7.64 -8.73
N ALA A 270 -8.74 7.65 -10.06
CA ALA A 270 -7.70 7.14 -10.97
C ALA A 270 -6.35 7.86 -10.83
N ALA A 271 -6.35 9.15 -10.50
CA ALA A 271 -5.12 9.93 -10.29
C ALA A 271 -4.54 9.73 -8.88
N PHE A 272 -5.38 9.39 -7.90
CA PHE A 272 -5.00 9.24 -6.48
C PHE A 272 -5.44 7.89 -5.94
N SER A 273 -4.60 6.87 -6.10
CA SER A 273 -4.91 5.47 -5.79
C SER A 273 -3.92 4.80 -4.85
N PHE A 274 -2.79 5.43 -4.51
CA PHE A 274 -1.76 4.83 -3.66
C PHE A 274 -1.95 5.21 -2.20
N TYR A 275 -2.51 4.28 -1.44
CA TYR A 275 -2.72 4.40 0.00
C TYR A 275 -2.43 3.08 0.69
N TYR A 276 -1.76 3.14 1.83
CA TYR A 276 -1.83 2.04 2.78
C TYR A 276 -3.17 2.12 3.51
N GLU A 277 -4.05 1.13 3.33
CA GLU A 277 -5.35 1.05 4.01
C GLU A 277 -5.21 1.11 5.55
N ASP A 278 -4.08 0.62 6.07
CA ASP A 278 -3.74 0.71 7.48
C ASP A 278 -3.57 2.16 7.96
N ASN A 279 -3.05 3.07 7.13
CA ASN A 279 -2.95 4.49 7.48
C ASN A 279 -4.33 5.12 7.66
N LEU A 280 -5.27 4.80 6.77
CA LEU A 280 -6.65 5.30 6.84
C LEU A 280 -7.36 4.77 8.09
N ASP A 281 -7.15 3.50 8.42
CA ASP A 281 -7.67 2.91 9.66
C ASP A 281 -7.04 3.52 10.91
N LEU A 282 -5.74 3.81 10.90
CA LEU A 282 -5.07 4.46 12.02
C LEU A 282 -5.55 5.90 12.23
N LEU A 283 -5.90 6.64 11.18
CA LEU A 283 -6.55 7.95 11.30
C LEU A 283 -7.95 7.84 11.93
N ARG A 284 -8.73 6.80 11.55
CA ARG A 284 -10.02 6.53 12.18
C ARG A 284 -9.86 6.14 13.65
N GLU A 285 -8.91 5.27 13.98
CA GLU A 285 -8.58 4.91 15.36
C GLU A 285 -8.11 6.12 16.17
N ALA A 286 -7.35 7.02 15.57
CA ALA A 286 -6.90 8.28 16.16
C ALA A 286 -8.05 9.30 16.36
N GLY A 287 -9.27 8.98 15.92
CA GLY A 287 -10.45 9.79 16.23
C GLY A 287 -10.94 10.70 15.11
N ALA A 288 -10.45 10.57 13.87
CA ALA A 288 -11.00 11.28 12.71
C ALA A 288 -12.08 10.48 11.98
N ASP A 289 -12.92 11.19 11.23
CA ASP A 289 -13.71 10.60 10.15
C ASP A 289 -13.03 10.89 8.81
N ILE A 290 -13.27 10.05 7.80
CA ILE A 290 -12.66 10.19 6.46
C ILE A 290 -13.76 10.46 5.45
N ALA A 291 -13.60 11.53 4.69
CA ALA A 291 -14.44 11.84 3.53
C ALA A 291 -13.61 11.68 2.25
N PHE A 292 -13.91 10.65 1.46
CA PHE A 292 -13.30 10.49 0.15
C PHE A 292 -13.89 11.48 -0.86
N PHE A 293 -13.06 12.05 -1.72
CA PHE A 293 -13.49 12.85 -2.86
C PHE A 293 -12.61 12.55 -4.07
N SER A 294 -13.12 12.75 -5.28
CA SER A 294 -12.36 12.56 -6.53
C SER A 294 -11.83 13.90 -7.03
N PRO A 295 -10.52 14.14 -7.04
CA PRO A 295 -9.95 15.32 -7.70
C PRO A 295 -10.28 15.48 -9.19
N LEU A 296 -10.54 14.36 -9.89
CA LEU A 296 -10.93 14.35 -11.30
C LEU A 296 -12.39 14.79 -11.55
N ALA A 297 -13.27 14.66 -10.55
CA ALA A 297 -14.70 14.87 -10.72
C ALA A 297 -15.31 15.94 -9.79
N ALA A 298 -14.71 16.22 -8.63
CA ALA A 298 -15.24 17.16 -7.65
C ALA A 298 -14.76 18.59 -7.93
N ASP A 299 -15.66 19.57 -7.81
CA ASP A 299 -15.33 20.99 -7.98
C ASP A 299 -14.71 21.64 -6.73
N ALA A 300 -14.77 20.98 -5.56
CA ALA A 300 -14.26 21.52 -4.30
C ALA A 300 -13.94 20.41 -3.29
N LEU A 301 -13.22 20.79 -2.22
CA LEU A 301 -13.06 19.94 -1.05
C LEU A 301 -14.41 19.76 -0.33
N PRO A 302 -14.65 18.61 0.35
CA PRO A 302 -15.81 18.44 1.21
C PRO A 302 -15.95 19.58 2.22
N ALA A 303 -17.14 20.16 2.36
CA ALA A 303 -17.35 21.34 3.20
C ALA A 303 -17.02 21.13 4.69
N ALA A 304 -17.14 19.88 5.18
CA ALA A 304 -16.82 19.53 6.56
C ALA A 304 -15.32 19.27 6.80
N ALA A 305 -14.47 19.38 5.77
CA ALA A 305 -13.06 19.04 5.87
C ALA A 305 -12.32 19.94 6.88
N ALA A 306 -11.60 19.28 7.78
CA ALA A 306 -10.72 19.85 8.79
C ALA A 306 -9.23 19.54 8.53
N GLY A 307 -8.96 18.78 7.47
CA GLY A 307 -7.65 18.37 7.02
C GLY A 307 -7.74 17.75 5.64
N LEU A 308 -6.61 17.72 4.92
CA LEU A 308 -6.52 17.19 3.56
C LEU A 308 -5.38 16.18 3.48
N TYR A 309 -5.65 14.99 2.96
CA TYR A 309 -4.67 13.99 2.61
C TYR A 309 -4.73 13.70 1.11
N LEU A 310 -3.66 14.09 0.40
CA LEU A 310 -3.44 13.75 -1.01
C LEU A 310 -2.39 12.64 -1.08
N GLY A 311 -2.81 11.38 -1.24
CA GLY A 311 -1.89 10.26 -1.39
C GLY A 311 -1.21 10.23 -2.76
N GLY A 312 -0.55 9.11 -3.05
CA GLY A 312 0.09 8.90 -4.34
C GLY A 312 -0.87 8.45 -5.44
N GLY A 313 -0.28 8.23 -6.60
CA GLY A 313 -0.95 7.76 -7.79
C GLY A 313 -0.24 8.34 -9.01
N PHE A 314 -0.99 8.54 -10.08
CA PHE A 314 -0.46 8.94 -11.39
C PHE A 314 -1.12 10.23 -11.88
N PRO A 315 -1.03 11.35 -11.13
CA PRO A 315 -1.65 12.61 -11.54
C PRO A 315 -1.15 13.11 -12.90
N GLU A 316 0.07 12.76 -13.31
CA GLU A 316 0.65 13.10 -14.60
C GLU A 316 -0.18 12.57 -15.78
N MET A 317 -0.83 11.42 -15.61
CA MET A 317 -1.67 10.80 -16.64
C MET A 317 -3.02 11.50 -16.78
N HIS A 318 -3.37 12.32 -15.79
CA HIS A 318 -4.58 13.13 -15.74
C HIS A 318 -4.28 14.63 -15.61
N ALA A 319 -3.05 15.06 -15.92
CA ALA A 319 -2.57 16.41 -15.59
C ALA A 319 -3.40 17.50 -16.26
N ALA A 320 -3.82 17.30 -17.53
CA ALA A 320 -4.68 18.23 -18.24
C ALA A 320 -6.05 18.39 -17.57
N GLN A 321 -6.65 17.30 -17.12
CA GLN A 321 -7.94 17.32 -16.42
C GLN A 321 -7.83 17.98 -15.05
N LEU A 322 -6.78 17.65 -14.29
CA LEU A 322 -6.50 18.27 -12.99
C LEU A 322 -6.26 19.78 -13.12
N ALA A 323 -5.46 20.21 -14.11
CA ALA A 323 -5.21 21.62 -14.39
C ALA A 323 -6.47 22.38 -14.83
N ALA A 324 -7.37 21.72 -15.56
CA ALA A 324 -8.65 22.29 -15.95
C ALA A 324 -9.63 22.45 -14.76
N ASN A 325 -9.48 21.66 -13.70
CA ASN A 325 -10.29 21.74 -12.47
C ASN A 325 -9.85 22.92 -11.57
N THR A 326 -9.95 24.13 -12.13
CA THR A 326 -9.60 25.37 -11.43
C THR A 326 -10.42 25.62 -10.15
N PRO A 327 -11.71 25.24 -10.04
CA PRO A 327 -12.46 25.36 -8.79
C PRO A 327 -11.84 24.55 -7.64
N LEU A 328 -11.46 23.30 -7.89
CA LEU A 328 -10.86 22.44 -6.88
C LEU A 328 -9.48 22.96 -6.45
N LEU A 329 -8.61 23.31 -7.40
CA LEU A 329 -7.29 23.87 -7.11
C LEU A 329 -7.41 25.16 -6.27
N ALA A 330 -8.41 26.01 -6.56
CA ALA A 330 -8.70 27.18 -5.76
C ALA A 330 -9.19 26.83 -4.35
N SER A 331 -10.00 25.77 -4.20
CA SER A 331 -10.44 25.27 -2.89
C SER A 331 -9.26 24.79 -2.04
N ILE A 332 -8.32 24.06 -2.64
CA ILE A 332 -7.10 23.59 -1.96
C ILE A 332 -6.25 24.79 -1.50
N ARG A 333 -6.05 25.79 -2.37
CA ARG A 333 -5.34 27.03 -2.01
C ARG A 333 -6.00 27.77 -0.85
N ARG A 334 -7.33 27.90 -0.84
CA ARG A 334 -8.06 28.54 0.27
C ARG A 334 -7.88 27.78 1.57
N ALA A 335 -7.92 26.45 1.54
CA ALA A 335 -7.72 25.64 2.72
C ALA A 335 -6.29 25.80 3.30
N ALA A 336 -5.27 25.82 2.44
CA ALA A 336 -3.89 26.11 2.86
C ALA A 336 -3.73 27.53 3.43
N ALA A 337 -4.37 28.54 2.81
CA ALA A 337 -4.34 29.92 3.30
C ALA A 337 -5.04 30.09 4.66
N ALA A 338 -6.00 29.22 4.98
CA ALA A 338 -6.65 29.14 6.28
C ALA A 338 -5.87 28.28 7.29
N ASP A 339 -4.63 27.89 6.97
CA ASP A 339 -3.76 27.02 7.79
C ASP A 339 -4.36 25.64 8.13
N MET A 340 -5.27 25.14 7.28
CA MET A 340 -5.81 23.79 7.40
C MET A 340 -4.68 22.77 7.21
N PRO A 341 -4.57 21.71 8.03
CA PRO A 341 -3.55 20.69 7.87
C PRO A 341 -3.63 19.95 6.53
N ILE A 342 -2.54 19.96 5.77
CA ILE A 342 -2.40 19.29 4.47
C ILE A 342 -1.22 18.33 4.51
N TYR A 343 -1.50 17.05 4.28
CA TYR A 343 -0.49 16.03 4.05
C TYR A 343 -0.54 15.54 2.60
N ALA A 344 0.60 15.49 1.91
CA ALA A 344 0.65 15.01 0.54
C ALA A 344 1.84 14.09 0.25
N GLU A 345 1.60 13.03 -0.52
CA GLU A 345 2.59 12.00 -0.88
C GLU A 345 2.67 11.82 -2.40
N CYS A 346 3.88 11.73 -2.96
CA CYS A 346 4.17 11.46 -4.37
C CYS A 346 3.28 12.25 -5.35
N GLY A 347 2.24 11.62 -5.93
CA GLY A 347 1.31 12.29 -6.83
C GLY A 347 0.55 13.46 -6.19
N GLY A 348 0.17 13.34 -4.92
CA GLY A 348 -0.34 14.45 -4.11
C GLY A 348 0.64 15.59 -4.05
N PHE A 349 1.90 15.29 -3.73
CA PHE A 349 2.98 16.29 -3.69
C PHE A 349 3.15 16.98 -5.05
N MET A 350 3.18 16.22 -6.16
CA MET A 350 3.24 16.77 -7.52
C MET A 350 2.09 17.75 -7.81
N THR A 351 0.87 17.42 -7.39
CA THR A 351 -0.33 18.25 -7.57
C THR A 351 -0.32 19.51 -6.69
N LEU A 352 0.48 19.54 -5.62
CA LEU A 352 0.68 20.73 -4.81
C LEU A 352 1.74 21.69 -5.35
N THR A 353 2.60 21.23 -6.27
CA THR A 353 3.62 22.09 -6.91
C THR A 353 3.02 23.15 -7.83
N GLU A 354 3.84 24.03 -8.40
CA GLU A 354 3.38 25.06 -9.34
C GLU A 354 2.86 24.46 -10.64
N ALA A 355 3.51 23.40 -11.13
CA ALA A 355 3.10 22.67 -12.32
C ALA A 355 3.71 21.27 -12.39
N ILE A 356 3.03 20.41 -13.15
CA ILE A 356 3.55 19.13 -13.64
C ILE A 356 3.93 19.30 -15.11
N ILE A 357 5.14 18.90 -15.48
CA ILE A 357 5.58 18.75 -16.86
C ILE A 357 5.46 17.27 -17.20
N ASP A 358 4.54 16.93 -18.11
CA ASP A 358 4.28 15.55 -18.52
C ASP A 358 5.38 14.97 -19.43
N LEU A 359 5.22 13.71 -19.83
CA LEU A 359 6.17 13.01 -20.71
C LEU A 359 6.27 13.61 -22.12
N ASP A 360 5.24 14.32 -22.57
CA ASP A 360 5.22 15.03 -23.86
C ASP A 360 5.85 16.44 -23.73
N GLY A 361 6.27 16.84 -22.53
CA GLY A 361 6.84 18.15 -22.24
C GLY A 361 5.80 19.25 -22.07
N GLN A 362 4.50 18.92 -22.02
CA GLN A 362 3.45 19.90 -21.77
C GLN A 362 3.43 20.28 -20.30
N THR A 363 3.26 21.57 -20.03
CA THR A 363 3.23 22.11 -18.66
C THR A 363 1.80 22.34 -18.21
N HIS A 364 1.40 21.68 -17.13
CA HIS A 364 0.07 21.73 -16.55
C HIS A 364 0.11 22.44 -15.20
N ARG A 365 -0.53 23.60 -15.08
CA ARG A 365 -0.54 24.38 -13.82
C ARG A 365 -1.33 23.65 -12.74
N MET A 366 -0.77 23.62 -11.54
CA MET A 366 -1.30 22.89 -10.39
C MET A 366 -1.68 23.84 -9.24
N ALA A 367 -1.72 23.37 -8.00
CA ALA A 367 -2.18 24.19 -6.87
C ALA A 367 -1.23 25.37 -6.59
N GLY A 368 0.08 25.22 -6.81
CA GLY A 368 1.08 26.25 -6.57
C GLY A 368 1.32 26.57 -5.10
N LEU A 369 1.17 25.56 -4.22
CA LEU A 369 1.43 25.67 -2.79
C LEU A 369 2.86 25.27 -2.41
N VAL A 370 3.48 24.40 -3.23
CA VAL A 370 4.86 23.97 -3.08
C VAL A 370 5.70 24.64 -4.17
N PRO A 371 6.76 25.39 -3.83
CA PRO A 371 7.58 26.08 -4.83
C PRO A 371 8.26 25.11 -5.80
N GLY A 372 8.28 25.50 -7.08
CA GLY A 372 8.93 24.75 -8.14
C GLY A 372 8.02 23.79 -8.90
N LEU A 373 8.63 23.03 -9.80
CA LEU A 373 7.95 22.24 -10.83
C LEU A 373 8.33 20.77 -10.71
N THR A 374 7.39 19.87 -10.96
CA THR A 374 7.69 18.45 -11.13
C THR A 374 7.75 18.10 -12.61
N ARG A 375 8.75 17.32 -13.02
CA ARG A 375 8.93 16.90 -14.42
C ARG A 375 8.99 15.40 -14.51
N MET A 376 8.16 14.79 -15.36
CA MET A 376 8.24 13.38 -15.66
C MET A 376 9.49 13.06 -16.46
N GLU A 377 10.14 11.95 -16.11
CA GLU A 377 11.37 11.48 -16.75
C GLU A 377 11.09 10.13 -17.43
N SER A 378 11.83 9.81 -18.49
CA SER A 378 11.68 8.55 -19.22
C SER A 378 12.28 7.33 -18.49
N ARG A 379 12.83 7.51 -17.29
CA ARG A 379 13.47 6.48 -16.49
C ARG A 379 13.07 6.64 -15.03
N LEU A 380 12.91 5.51 -14.36
CA LEU A 380 12.67 5.44 -12.92
C LEU A 380 13.74 6.23 -12.16
N ARG A 381 13.31 7.22 -11.37
CA ARG A 381 14.19 8.13 -10.64
C ARG A 381 14.54 7.60 -9.27
N SER A 382 13.53 7.13 -8.55
CA SER A 382 13.70 6.55 -7.23
C SER A 382 12.78 5.37 -7.05
N LEU A 383 13.35 4.30 -6.50
CA LEU A 383 12.61 3.15 -6.01
C LEU A 383 13.31 2.64 -4.76
N GLY A 384 12.57 2.56 -3.66
CA GLY A 384 12.96 1.78 -2.49
C GLY A 384 12.68 2.46 -1.17
N TYR A 385 13.02 1.74 -0.12
CA TYR A 385 12.74 2.09 1.26
C TYR A 385 13.46 3.35 1.75
N ARG A 386 12.80 4.05 2.67
CA ARG A 386 13.22 5.34 3.24
C ARG A 386 13.03 5.36 4.74
N VAL A 387 14.03 5.89 5.44
CA VAL A 387 13.89 6.37 6.82
C VAL A 387 13.95 7.88 6.75
N VAL A 388 12.90 8.54 7.23
CA VAL A 388 12.81 10.00 7.29
C VAL A 388 12.91 10.47 8.73
N GLU A 389 13.50 11.64 8.90
CA GLU A 389 13.49 12.43 10.13
C GLU A 389 13.08 13.86 9.78
N SER A 390 12.39 14.56 10.68
CA SER A 390 12.18 16.01 10.54
C SER A 390 13.09 16.75 11.51
N PRO A 391 14.16 17.45 11.06
CA PRO A 391 15.13 18.07 11.98
C PRO A 391 14.53 19.15 12.87
N THR A 392 13.67 19.99 12.29
CA THR A 392 12.98 21.08 12.99
C THR A 392 11.59 20.69 13.47
N GLY A 393 11.13 19.49 13.11
CA GLY A 393 9.76 19.04 13.30
C GLY A 393 8.78 19.67 12.32
N ASN A 394 7.63 19.01 12.17
CA ASN A 394 6.44 19.52 11.51
C ASN A 394 5.18 18.98 12.21
N PHE A 395 3.98 19.33 11.73
CA PHE A 395 2.74 18.93 12.39
C PHE A 395 2.52 17.40 12.40
N LEU A 396 3.18 16.63 11.52
CA LEU A 396 3.07 15.16 11.49
C LEU A 396 4.12 14.49 12.38
N LEU A 397 5.38 14.88 12.23
CA LEU A 397 6.53 14.24 12.87
C LEU A 397 7.31 15.27 13.70
N PRO A 398 7.30 15.18 15.05
CA PRO A 398 8.07 16.07 15.90
C PRO A 398 9.58 15.80 15.77
N PRO A 399 10.44 16.75 16.18
CA PRO A 399 11.88 16.64 16.00
C PRO A 399 12.47 15.44 16.77
N GLY A 400 13.50 14.82 16.20
CA GLY A 400 14.19 13.66 16.78
C GLY A 400 13.42 12.34 16.72
N ARG A 401 12.28 12.29 16.03
CA ARG A 401 11.54 11.05 15.71
C ARG A 401 11.82 10.64 14.27
N THR A 402 11.70 9.34 14.00
CA THR A 402 11.88 8.80 12.65
C THR A 402 10.62 8.08 12.19
N ALA A 403 10.37 8.12 10.89
CA ALA A 403 9.33 7.35 10.23
C ALA A 403 9.92 6.54 9.08
N ARG A 404 9.26 5.44 8.72
CA ARG A 404 9.61 4.62 7.57
C ARG A 404 8.55 4.69 6.49
N GLY A 405 9.04 4.62 5.27
CA GLY A 405 8.22 4.65 4.09
C GLY A 405 8.94 4.12 2.87
N HIS A 406 8.34 4.38 1.72
CA HIS A 406 8.85 3.92 0.44
C HIS A 406 8.68 5.02 -0.61
N GLU A 407 9.67 5.14 -1.50
CA GLU A 407 9.59 5.99 -2.70
C GLU A 407 9.44 5.12 -3.93
N PHE A 408 8.57 5.53 -4.84
CA PHE A 408 8.47 5.01 -6.20
C PHE A 408 8.01 6.14 -7.11
N HIS A 409 8.93 6.74 -7.88
CA HIS A 409 8.55 7.81 -8.80
C HIS A 409 9.47 7.91 -10.02
N TRP A 410 8.89 8.43 -11.09
CA TRP A 410 9.53 8.70 -12.38
C TRP A 410 9.78 10.19 -12.61
N SER A 411 9.47 11.05 -11.64
CA SER A 411 9.60 12.50 -11.76
C SER A 411 10.82 13.05 -11.02
N SER A 412 11.26 14.23 -11.43
CA SER A 412 12.18 15.10 -10.69
C SER A 412 11.42 16.32 -10.15
N TRP A 413 11.89 16.89 -9.04
CA TRP A 413 11.40 18.18 -8.52
C TRP A 413 12.49 19.23 -8.66
N GLN A 414 12.19 20.29 -9.40
CA GLN A 414 13.07 21.44 -9.60
C GLN A 414 12.58 22.57 -8.73
N THR A 415 13.35 22.92 -7.71
CA THR A 415 12.98 23.93 -6.72
C THR A 415 14.23 24.62 -6.19
N ASP A 416 14.05 25.88 -5.78
CA ASP A 416 15.02 26.65 -4.99
C ASP A 416 14.61 26.71 -3.50
N SER A 417 13.59 25.94 -3.10
CA SER A 417 13.09 25.90 -1.72
C SER A 417 14.13 25.34 -0.75
N ASP A 418 14.27 26.00 0.40
CA ASP A 418 15.13 25.62 1.53
C ASP A 418 14.35 25.08 2.73
N CYS A 419 13.07 24.75 2.54
CA CYS A 419 12.15 24.26 3.57
C CYS A 419 11.84 22.75 3.43
N PRO A 420 12.81 21.84 3.67
CA PRO A 420 12.59 20.41 3.49
C PRO A 420 11.62 19.84 4.53
N ALA A 421 10.76 18.92 4.11
CA ALA A 421 9.93 18.16 5.05
C ALA A 421 10.80 17.19 5.87
N TRP A 422 11.75 16.56 5.19
CA TRP A 422 12.51 15.42 5.70
C TRP A 422 14.01 15.58 5.49
N GLN A 423 14.78 14.93 6.36
CA GLN A 423 16.10 14.41 6.06
C GLN A 423 15.98 12.91 5.85
N ILE A 424 16.37 12.45 4.67
CA ILE A 424 16.38 11.04 4.31
C ILE A 424 17.70 10.44 4.77
N GLN A 425 17.62 9.40 5.59
CA GLN A 425 18.82 8.66 5.99
C GLN A 425 19.38 7.90 4.79
N PRO A 426 20.72 7.88 4.65
CA PRO A 426 21.34 7.22 3.53
C PRO A 426 21.18 5.71 3.58
N ARG A 427 21.13 5.09 2.40
CA ARG A 427 21.26 3.63 2.28
C ARG A 427 22.66 3.20 2.74
N ARG A 428 22.82 1.95 3.18
CA ARG A 428 24.13 1.38 3.52
C ARG A 428 25.14 1.68 2.38
N GLY A 429 26.23 2.37 2.71
CA GLY A 429 27.29 2.72 1.76
C GLY A 429 27.08 4.01 0.94
N ALA A 430 26.01 4.77 1.18
CA ALA A 430 25.74 6.05 0.51
C ALA A 430 26.24 7.28 1.31
N ALA A 431 26.13 8.45 0.68
CA ALA A 431 26.56 9.77 1.20
C ALA A 431 25.81 10.19 2.49
N ALA A 432 26.09 11.39 3.02
CA ALA A 432 25.37 11.93 4.18
C ALA A 432 23.85 12.01 3.97
N PRO A 433 23.03 12.15 5.04
CA PRO A 433 21.61 12.44 4.91
C PRO A 433 21.35 13.60 3.94
N HIS A 434 20.25 13.51 3.20
CA HIS A 434 19.88 14.55 2.23
C HIS A 434 18.45 15.06 2.47
N PRO A 435 18.18 16.35 2.18
CA PRO A 435 16.84 16.91 2.27
C PRO A 435 15.89 16.27 1.25
N ASP A 436 14.60 16.19 1.59
CA ASP A 436 13.52 15.83 0.68
C ASP A 436 12.18 16.45 1.11
N GLY A 437 11.29 16.65 0.14
CA GLY A 437 9.95 17.20 0.34
C GLY A 437 9.94 18.68 0.72
N TYR A 438 8.76 19.15 1.10
CA TYR A 438 8.47 20.52 1.47
C TYR A 438 7.60 20.56 2.73
N ALA A 439 7.99 21.39 3.71
CA ALA A 439 7.16 21.65 4.87
C ALA A 439 7.13 23.15 5.20
N ALA A 440 5.93 23.71 5.33
CA ALA A 440 5.71 25.09 5.74
C ALA A 440 4.33 25.23 6.40
N GLY A 441 4.26 25.85 7.58
CA GLY A 441 3.03 25.91 8.38
C GLY A 441 2.45 24.51 8.63
N ASN A 442 1.15 24.33 8.38
CA ASN A 442 0.50 23.02 8.46
C ASN A 442 0.47 22.24 7.13
N LEU A 443 1.41 22.51 6.20
CA LEU A 443 1.59 21.72 4.98
C LEU A 443 2.86 20.86 5.07
N VAL A 444 2.72 19.55 4.84
CA VAL A 444 3.83 18.62 4.70
C VAL A 444 3.62 17.79 3.44
N ALA A 445 4.58 17.82 2.51
CA ALA A 445 4.47 17.14 1.24
C ALA A 445 5.80 16.53 0.79
N SER A 446 5.84 15.29 0.30
CA SER A 446 7.07 14.68 -0.24
C SER A 446 6.79 13.51 -1.20
N TYR A 447 7.83 12.95 -1.81
CA TYR A 447 7.71 11.70 -2.58
C TYR A 447 7.58 10.44 -1.73
N VAL A 448 7.85 10.53 -0.43
CA VAL A 448 7.87 9.38 0.48
C VAL A 448 6.45 9.00 0.89
N HIS A 449 6.09 7.74 0.65
CA HIS A 449 4.88 7.15 1.21
C HIS A 449 5.15 6.59 2.60
N LEU A 450 4.67 7.25 3.65
CA LEU A 450 4.90 6.81 5.02
C LEU A 450 3.91 5.72 5.42
N HIS A 451 4.38 4.74 6.18
CA HIS A 451 3.48 3.80 6.84
C HIS A 451 3.30 4.20 8.31
N PHE A 452 2.10 4.69 8.67
CA PHE A 452 1.84 5.27 9.99
C PHE A 452 2.02 4.26 11.12
N ALA A 453 1.87 2.95 10.86
CA ALA A 453 2.15 1.92 11.85
C ALA A 453 3.64 1.84 12.28
N HIS A 454 4.59 2.42 11.53
CA HIS A 454 5.97 2.57 11.99
C HIS A 454 6.05 3.48 13.22
N GLU A 455 5.41 4.64 13.13
CA GLU A 455 5.34 5.67 14.16
C GLU A 455 3.88 6.14 14.28
N PRO A 456 3.05 5.47 15.10
CA PRO A 456 1.61 5.74 15.13
C PRO A 456 1.27 7.14 15.63
N ALA A 457 2.22 7.86 16.24
CA ALA A 457 2.07 9.28 16.54
C ALA A 457 1.81 10.12 15.28
N LEU A 458 2.24 9.70 14.08
CA LEU A 458 1.91 10.38 12.81
C LEU A 458 0.40 10.57 12.63
N ALA A 459 -0.37 9.49 12.80
CA ALA A 459 -1.82 9.52 12.69
C ALA A 459 -2.43 10.41 13.79
N LEU A 460 -1.94 10.28 15.03
CA LEU A 460 -2.41 11.08 16.16
C LEU A 460 -2.17 12.58 15.95
N ASN A 461 -0.98 12.94 15.49
CA ASN A 461 -0.60 14.33 15.30
C ASN A 461 -1.39 14.96 14.15
N PHE A 462 -1.65 14.22 13.06
CA PHE A 462 -2.54 14.70 12.01
C PHE A 462 -3.95 14.99 12.55
N VAL A 463 -4.54 14.05 13.29
CA VAL A 463 -5.88 14.26 13.85
C VAL A 463 -5.90 15.41 14.87
N ARG A 464 -4.85 15.56 15.70
CA ARG A 464 -4.71 16.68 16.65
C ARG A 464 -4.63 18.02 15.92
N ALA A 465 -3.85 18.12 14.85
CA ALA A 465 -3.77 19.33 14.04
C ALA A 465 -5.13 19.68 13.44
N CYS A 466 -5.88 18.70 12.93
CA CYS A 466 -7.22 18.94 12.38
C CYS A 466 -8.22 19.43 13.46
N ARG A 467 -8.12 18.90 14.69
CA ARG A 467 -8.95 19.38 15.82
C ARG A 467 -8.62 20.81 16.21
N ALA A 468 -7.33 21.11 16.38
CA ALA A 468 -6.87 22.45 16.72
C ALA A 468 -7.32 23.49 15.67
N TRP A 469 -7.27 23.12 14.39
CA TRP A 469 -7.77 23.96 13.30
C TRP A 469 -9.29 24.22 13.40
N LEU A 470 -10.09 23.19 13.67
CA LEU A 470 -11.54 23.35 13.86
C LEU A 470 -11.87 24.24 15.06
N GLU A 471 -11.19 24.05 16.19
CA GLU A 471 -11.41 24.84 17.40
C GLU A 471 -11.02 26.31 17.19
N GLY A 472 -9.91 26.57 16.49
CA GLY A 472 -9.52 27.92 16.06
C GLY A 472 -10.56 28.58 15.16
N ALA A 473 -11.06 27.85 14.17
CA ALA A 473 -12.09 28.34 13.24
C ALA A 473 -13.44 28.62 13.92
N ILE A 474 -13.82 27.85 14.95
CA ILE A 474 -15.05 28.10 15.73
C ILE A 474 -14.91 29.39 16.56
N ASN A 475 -13.76 29.57 17.22
CA ASN A 475 -13.51 30.74 18.07
C ASN A 475 -13.45 32.05 17.26
N GLU A 476 -12.92 32.04 16.03
CA GLU A 476 -12.94 33.22 15.16
C GLU A 476 -14.37 33.60 14.72
N ASN A 477 -15.26 32.62 14.48
CA ASN A 477 -16.64 32.85 14.08
C ASN A 477 -17.56 33.33 15.23
N GLU A 478 -17.27 32.97 16.49
CA GLU A 478 -18.02 33.48 17.65
C GLU A 478 -17.69 34.95 17.99
N ILE A 479 -16.49 35.43 17.64
CA ILE A 479 -16.07 36.82 17.90
C ILE A 479 -16.73 37.81 16.93
N ASP A 480 -17.22 37.36 15.77
CA ASP A 480 -17.81 38.22 14.73
C ASP A 480 -19.32 38.49 14.92
N VAL A 481 -19.93 37.94 15.98
CA VAL A 481 -21.31 38.28 16.39
C VAL A 481 -21.29 39.42 17.42
N LYS A 482 -21.01 40.65 16.98
CA LYS A 482 -21.31 41.83 17.81
C LYS A 482 -22.83 41.96 18.00
N PRO A 483 -23.34 42.22 19.22
CA PRO A 483 -24.74 42.50 19.42
C PRO A 483 -25.08 43.81 18.69
N VAL A 484 -26.02 43.75 17.77
CA VAL A 484 -26.66 44.95 17.21
C VAL A 484 -27.38 45.65 18.35
N ASP A 485 -26.75 46.71 18.86
CA ASP A 485 -27.31 47.60 19.88
C ASP A 485 -28.57 48.25 19.28
N ARG A 486 -29.75 47.76 19.70
CA ARG A 486 -31.04 48.40 19.40
C ARG A 486 -31.21 49.55 20.40
N ARG A 487 -30.96 50.78 19.94
CA ARG A 487 -31.54 51.99 20.53
C ARG A 487 -32.60 52.57 19.63
#